data_AF-A0A383UJB8-F1
#
_entry.id   AF-A0A383UJB8-F1
#
_cell.length_a   1.000
_cell.length_b   1.000
_cell.length_c   1.000
_cell.angle_alpha   90.00
_cell.angle_beta   90.00
_cell.angle_gamma   90.00
#
_symmetry.space_group_name_H-M   'P 1'
#
loop_
_entity.id
_entity.type
_entity.pdbx_description
1 polymer ?
#
loop_
_entity_poly.entity_id
_entity_poly.type
_entity_poly.pdbx_seq_one_letter_code
_entity_poly.pdbx_strand_id
1 'polypeptide(L)'
;MKCFYLLISPTMMWSSRILYSYHFLPQSSSDNPLQYFSYTDGKEFGPQFRSWYRKTHGSSIEFHRNPSLKIDSGSGRYCAENENGFKHAYDYIIHQARLESSQVRVRETLDLIYNRCSSELSKEMKGSILSFSMIKRGVVPNCKVKHLMRYIMMRESLIVQSLSECKGRTDSVCFVADIPLAAADILDSYEPLAMAKINQANTYLVSIARQLQIIISSGSDNEYFIFARDRHQSDTDIFHYLAMNDFNEDSADLPDLKLASFKIFFHS
;
A
#
# COMPACT_ATOMS: atom_id res chain seq x y z
N MET A 1 4.30 6.34 -25.60
CA MET A 1 3.67 6.92 -24.40
C MET A 1 4.17 6.18 -23.16
N LYS A 2 4.52 6.91 -22.11
CA LYS A 2 5.06 6.38 -20.84
C LYS A 2 4.19 6.88 -19.71
N CYS A 3 3.69 5.96 -18.88
CA CYS A 3 2.68 6.27 -17.88
C CYS A 3 3.12 5.95 -16.45
N PHE A 4 2.49 6.60 -15.49
CA PHE A 4 2.56 6.26 -14.08
C PHE A 4 1.18 6.46 -13.43
N TYR A 5 0.96 5.80 -12.31
CA TYR A 5 -0.13 6.16 -11.40
C TYR A 5 0.39 7.06 -10.29
N LEU A 6 -0.42 8.05 -9.96
CA LEU A 6 -0.30 8.76 -8.71
C LEU A 6 -1.55 8.50 -7.90
N LEU A 7 -1.40 7.95 -6.69
CA LEU A 7 -2.49 7.71 -5.76
C LEU A 7 -2.31 8.60 -4.55
N ILE A 8 -3.26 9.50 -4.32
CA ILE A 8 -3.24 10.49 -3.24
C ILE A 8 -4.42 10.18 -2.32
N SER A 9 -4.15 9.85 -1.06
CA SER A 9 -5.19 9.49 -0.10
C SER A 9 -4.95 10.16 1.26
N PRO A 10 -6.01 10.58 1.98
CA PRO A 10 -5.85 11.02 3.36
C PRO A 10 -5.39 9.82 4.21
N THR A 11 -4.43 10.04 5.10
CA THR A 11 -3.91 8.98 5.98
C THR A 11 -4.21 9.23 7.45
N MET A 12 -3.87 10.41 7.99
CA MET A 12 -4.04 10.71 9.41
C MET A 12 -4.04 12.21 9.67
N MET A 13 -4.44 12.61 10.87
CA MET A 13 -4.18 13.96 11.36
C MET A 13 -2.73 14.04 11.86
N TRP A 14 -1.96 14.97 11.32
CA TRP A 14 -0.57 15.24 11.73
C TRP A 14 -0.38 16.74 11.93
N SER A 15 0.03 17.17 13.13
CA SER A 15 0.14 18.59 13.49
C SER A 15 -1.15 19.38 13.21
N SER A 16 -2.29 18.82 13.61
CA SER A 16 -3.64 19.40 13.43
C SER A 16 -4.08 19.62 11.98
N ARG A 17 -3.43 18.99 11.00
CA ARG A 17 -3.80 19.04 9.59
C ARG A 17 -3.98 17.62 9.05
N ILE A 18 -4.86 17.46 8.05
CA ILE A 18 -4.97 16.20 7.33
C ILE A 18 -3.68 16.00 6.54
N LEU A 19 -3.03 14.87 6.80
CA LEU A 19 -1.87 14.43 6.07
C LEU A 19 -2.31 13.49 4.95
N TYR A 20 -1.76 13.70 3.77
CA TYR A 20 -2.00 12.88 2.59
C TYR A 20 -0.78 12.01 2.28
N SER A 21 -1.04 10.75 1.93
CA SER A 21 -0.05 9.82 1.39
C SER A 21 -0.11 9.87 -0.13
N TYR A 22 1.04 10.10 -0.75
CA TYR A 22 1.24 10.11 -2.20
C TYR A 22 2.03 8.87 -2.59
N HIS A 23 1.42 8.00 -3.40
CA HIS A 23 2.08 6.83 -3.98
C HIS A 23 2.29 7.05 -5.48
N PHE A 24 3.56 7.11 -5.89
CA PHE A 24 3.98 7.15 -7.28
C PHE A 24 4.34 5.73 -7.74
N LEU A 25 3.66 5.25 -8.77
CA LEU A 25 3.81 3.91 -9.33
C LEU A 25 4.13 4.02 -10.83
N PRO A 26 5.42 3.98 -11.22
CA PRO A 26 5.80 4.06 -12.62
C PRO A 26 5.49 2.74 -13.36
N GLN A 27 5.19 2.82 -14.66
CA GLN A 27 5.04 1.63 -15.50
C GLN A 27 6.37 0.89 -15.75
N SER A 28 7.49 1.60 -15.76
CA SER A 28 8.82 1.06 -16.07
C SER A 28 9.56 0.65 -14.79
N SER A 29 10.21 -0.52 -14.82
CA SER A 29 11.00 -1.07 -13.71
C SER A 29 12.35 -0.37 -13.46
N SER A 30 12.79 0.49 -14.38
CA SER A 30 13.99 1.33 -14.18
C SER A 30 13.78 2.40 -13.12
N ASP A 31 12.54 2.83 -12.93
CA ASP A 31 12.17 3.88 -12.00
C ASP A 31 11.54 3.25 -10.76
N ASN A 32 11.99 3.68 -9.59
CA ASN A 32 11.52 3.08 -8.35
C ASN A 32 10.18 3.72 -7.95
N PRO A 33 9.16 2.90 -7.59
CA PRO A 33 7.98 3.40 -6.94
C PRO A 33 8.38 4.13 -5.65
N LEU A 34 7.62 5.17 -5.32
CA LEU A 34 7.92 6.05 -4.21
C LEU A 34 6.65 6.39 -3.45
N GLN A 35 6.78 6.44 -2.13
CA GLN A 35 5.79 7.05 -1.26
C GLN A 35 6.38 8.30 -0.59
N TYR A 36 5.60 9.37 -0.53
CA TYR A 36 5.86 10.53 0.32
C TYR A 36 4.57 11.06 0.96
N PHE A 37 4.71 11.95 1.92
CA PHE A 37 3.59 12.56 2.62
C PHE A 37 3.60 14.06 2.40
N SER A 38 2.43 14.65 2.22
CA SER A 38 2.27 16.10 2.05
C SER A 38 0.98 16.55 2.72
N TYR A 39 0.91 17.84 3.05
CA TYR A 39 -0.33 18.49 3.44
C TYR A 39 -1.13 19.04 2.26
N THR A 40 -0.60 18.92 1.05
CA THR A 40 -1.28 19.35 -0.18
C THR A 40 -2.39 18.36 -0.50
N ASP A 41 -3.61 18.86 -0.69
CA ASP A 41 -4.75 18.06 -1.14
C ASP A 41 -4.53 17.63 -2.61
N GLY A 42 -4.91 16.40 -2.95
CA GLY A 42 -4.88 15.91 -4.33
C GLY A 42 -5.69 16.77 -5.30
N LYS A 43 -6.76 17.43 -4.85
CA LYS A 43 -7.55 18.38 -5.66
C LYS A 43 -6.76 19.59 -6.11
N GLU A 44 -5.83 20.05 -5.28
CA GLU A 44 -4.95 21.16 -5.58
C GLU A 44 -3.74 20.70 -6.38
N PHE A 45 -3.15 19.56 -5.99
CA PHE A 45 -1.94 19.02 -6.61
C PHE A 45 -2.13 18.75 -8.12
N GLY A 46 -3.19 18.05 -8.51
CA GLY A 46 -3.37 17.61 -9.91
C GLY A 46 -3.34 18.76 -10.93
N PRO A 47 -4.19 19.79 -10.78
CA PRO A 47 -4.17 20.98 -11.64
C PRO A 47 -2.83 21.73 -11.61
N GLN A 48 -2.20 21.89 -10.44
CA GLN A 48 -0.92 22.58 -10.30
C GLN A 48 0.20 21.84 -11.04
N PHE A 49 0.28 20.52 -10.85
CA PHE A 49 1.26 19.66 -11.51
C PHE A 49 1.12 19.70 -13.04
N ARG A 50 -0.10 19.53 -13.57
CA ARG A 50 -0.34 19.61 -15.02
C ARG A 50 -0.02 20.99 -15.60
N SER A 51 -0.36 22.06 -14.88
CA SER A 51 -0.04 23.43 -15.27
C SER A 51 1.47 23.68 -15.29
N TRP A 52 2.18 23.23 -14.25
CA TRP A 52 3.65 23.27 -14.19
C TRP A 52 4.29 22.50 -15.34
N TYR A 53 3.84 21.26 -15.58
CA TYR A 53 4.37 20.40 -16.63
C TYR A 53 4.25 21.07 -17.99
N ARG A 54 3.06 21.59 -18.32
CA ARG A 54 2.83 22.30 -19.59
C ARG A 54 3.74 23.52 -19.75
N LYS A 55 3.92 24.31 -18.69
CA LYS A 55 4.75 25.53 -18.74
C LYS A 55 6.24 25.24 -18.90
N THR A 56 6.73 24.14 -18.31
CA THR A 56 8.16 23.85 -18.23
C THR A 56 8.65 22.87 -19.29
N HIS A 57 7.81 21.95 -19.74
CA HIS A 57 8.14 20.99 -20.78
C HIS A 57 7.69 21.41 -22.18
N GLY A 58 6.64 22.26 -22.27
CA GLY A 58 6.09 22.73 -23.54
C GLY A 58 5.02 21.82 -24.16
N SER A 59 4.73 20.65 -23.58
CA SER A 59 3.61 19.77 -23.97
C SER A 59 2.70 19.45 -22.78
N SER A 60 1.51 18.91 -23.05
CA SER A 60 0.61 18.44 -21.98
C SER A 60 0.99 17.04 -21.52
N ILE A 61 0.83 16.77 -20.22
CA ILE A 61 0.76 15.40 -19.71
C ILE A 61 -0.71 14.96 -19.74
N GLU A 62 -0.99 13.83 -20.37
CA GLU A 62 -2.33 13.26 -20.38
C GLU A 62 -2.68 12.78 -18.98
N PHE A 63 -3.91 13.05 -18.55
CA PHE A 63 -4.42 12.60 -17.27
C PHE A 63 -5.73 11.85 -17.48
N HIS A 64 -5.76 10.62 -16.98
CA HIS A 64 -6.94 9.79 -16.97
C HIS A 64 -7.27 9.42 -15.53
N ARG A 65 -8.47 9.83 -15.08
CA ARG A 65 -8.99 9.40 -13.79
C ARG A 65 -9.56 8.00 -13.95
N ASN A 66 -8.93 7.04 -13.29
CA ASN A 66 -9.40 5.66 -13.26
C ASN A 66 -10.73 5.59 -12.45
N PRO A 67 -11.82 5.04 -13.03
CA PRO A 67 -13.13 4.99 -12.37
C PRO A 67 -13.15 4.20 -11.05
N SER A 68 -12.24 3.23 -10.90
CA SER A 68 -12.11 2.44 -9.67
C SER A 68 -11.59 3.25 -8.48
N LEU A 69 -10.96 4.42 -8.71
CA LEU A 69 -10.36 5.23 -7.66
C LEU A 69 -11.43 5.99 -6.86
N LYS A 70 -11.47 5.76 -5.54
CA LYS A 70 -12.32 6.52 -4.61
C LYS A 70 -11.70 7.85 -4.15
N ILE A 71 -10.49 8.11 -4.59
CA ILE A 71 -9.63 9.20 -4.12
C ILE A 71 -9.76 10.48 -4.97
N ASP A 72 -9.20 11.57 -4.45
CA ASP A 72 -9.33 12.94 -4.97
C ASP A 72 -8.82 13.12 -6.40
N SER A 73 -9.22 14.22 -7.05
CA SER A 73 -9.03 14.48 -8.49
C SER A 73 -7.57 14.57 -8.98
N GLY A 74 -6.59 14.57 -8.08
CA GLY A 74 -5.17 14.46 -8.42
C GLY A 74 -4.71 13.02 -8.64
N SER A 75 -5.51 12.05 -8.23
CA SER A 75 -5.18 10.64 -8.37
C SER A 75 -5.63 10.07 -9.70
N GLY A 76 -4.78 9.26 -10.33
CA GLY A 76 -5.07 8.66 -11.62
C GLY A 76 -3.81 8.31 -12.39
N ARG A 77 -4.02 7.96 -13.66
CA ARG A 77 -2.97 7.64 -14.61
C ARG A 77 -2.51 8.91 -15.31
N TYR A 78 -1.21 9.16 -15.27
CA TYR A 78 -0.56 10.26 -15.98
C TYR A 78 0.32 9.67 -17.07
N CYS A 79 0.22 10.20 -18.29
CA CYS A 79 0.94 9.68 -19.44
C CYS A 79 1.66 10.81 -20.19
N ALA A 80 2.98 10.67 -20.32
CA ALA A 80 3.80 11.54 -21.15
C ALA A 80 3.97 10.93 -22.54
N GLU A 81 4.02 11.79 -23.56
CA GLU A 81 4.16 11.37 -24.97
C GLU A 81 5.41 10.51 -25.20
N ASN A 82 6.53 10.89 -24.55
CA ASN A 82 7.85 10.29 -24.71
C ASN A 82 8.61 10.16 -23.38
N GLU A 83 9.79 9.54 -23.43
CA GLU A 83 10.66 9.28 -22.27
C GLU A 83 11.13 10.57 -21.59
N ASN A 84 11.48 11.61 -22.36
CA ASN A 84 11.96 12.88 -21.81
C ASN A 84 10.86 13.58 -21.00
N GLY A 85 9.63 13.56 -21.50
CA GLY A 85 8.47 14.07 -20.77
C GLY A 85 8.20 13.28 -19.50
N PHE A 86 8.26 11.95 -19.57
CA PHE A 86 8.11 11.11 -18.39
C PHE A 86 9.17 11.42 -17.32
N LYS A 87 10.44 11.51 -17.72
CA LYS A 87 11.54 11.86 -16.83
C LYS A 87 11.34 13.25 -16.19
N HIS A 88 10.88 14.23 -16.98
CA HIS A 88 10.57 15.57 -16.47
C HIS A 88 9.46 15.55 -15.40
N ALA A 89 8.42 14.74 -15.61
CA ALA A 89 7.38 14.51 -14.61
C ALA A 89 7.92 13.80 -13.36
N TYR A 90 8.72 12.75 -13.55
CA TYR A 90 9.32 11.99 -12.46
C TYR A 90 10.24 12.85 -11.59
N ASP A 91 11.12 13.64 -12.20
CA ASP A 91 12.05 14.54 -11.51
C ASP A 91 11.31 15.55 -10.63
N TYR A 92 10.15 16.05 -11.08
CA TYR A 92 9.28 16.89 -10.27
C TYR A 92 8.74 16.17 -9.04
N ILE A 93 8.23 14.95 -9.20
CA ILE A 93 7.69 14.16 -8.08
C ILE A 93 8.79 13.86 -7.07
N ILE A 94 9.98 13.47 -7.52
CA ILE A 94 11.15 13.25 -6.65
C ILE A 94 11.55 14.52 -5.92
N HIS A 95 11.55 15.66 -6.61
CA HIS A 95 11.85 16.96 -5.98
C HIS A 95 10.84 17.32 -4.89
N GLN A 96 9.54 17.18 -5.18
CA GLN A 96 8.48 17.42 -4.19
C GLN A 96 8.62 16.50 -2.97
N ALA A 97 8.86 15.21 -3.20
CA ALA A 97 9.06 14.26 -2.11
C ALA A 97 10.26 14.61 -1.20
N ARG A 98 11.34 15.16 -1.77
CA ARG A 98 12.49 15.63 -1.00
C ARG A 98 12.15 16.86 -0.17
N LEU A 99 11.48 17.85 -0.76
CA LEU A 99 11.04 19.05 -0.04
C LEU A 99 10.11 18.68 1.12
N GLU A 100 9.11 17.85 0.86
CA GLU A 100 8.11 17.45 1.85
C GLU A 100 8.71 16.59 2.98
N SER A 101 9.67 15.73 2.67
CA SER A 101 10.37 14.94 3.69
C SER A 101 11.03 15.82 4.75
N SER A 102 11.57 16.98 4.36
CA SER A 102 12.17 17.94 5.29
C SER A 102 11.16 18.69 6.16
N GLN A 103 9.93 18.88 5.66
CA GLN A 103 8.91 19.72 6.29
C GLN A 103 7.95 18.92 7.17
N VAL A 104 7.47 17.79 6.70
CA VAL A 104 6.41 17.01 7.36
C VAL A 104 6.99 16.15 8.49
N ARG A 105 8.24 15.67 8.36
CA ARG A 105 8.99 14.79 9.30
C ARG A 105 8.24 13.54 9.82
N VAL A 106 7.05 13.28 9.31
CA VAL A 106 6.23 12.12 9.70
C VAL A 106 6.89 10.82 9.28
N ARG A 107 7.59 10.83 8.14
CA ARG A 107 8.28 9.65 7.62
C ARG A 107 9.34 9.16 8.59
N GLU A 108 10.15 10.06 9.14
CA GLU A 108 11.16 9.73 10.15
C GLU A 108 10.51 9.09 11.38
N THR A 109 9.39 9.66 11.85
CA THR A 109 8.66 9.10 13.01
C THR A 109 8.12 7.71 12.71
N LEU A 110 7.47 7.51 11.56
CA LEU A 110 6.91 6.22 11.17
C LEU A 110 8.01 5.17 10.91
N ASP A 111 9.13 5.57 10.31
CA ASP A 111 10.28 4.70 10.09
C ASP A 111 10.94 4.32 11.42
N LEU A 112 11.06 5.25 12.37
CA LEU A 112 11.55 4.94 13.73
C LEU A 112 10.66 3.91 14.44
N ILE A 113 9.33 4.07 14.37
CA ILE A 113 8.39 3.11 14.96
C ILE A 113 8.56 1.72 14.33
N TYR A 114 8.58 1.66 12.99
CA TYR A 114 8.78 0.40 12.27
C TYR A 114 10.13 -0.24 12.59
N ASN A 115 11.21 0.55 12.61
CA ASN A 115 12.57 0.06 12.89
C ASN A 115 12.70 -0.51 14.29
N ARG A 116 11.98 0.03 15.29
CA ARG A 116 11.90 -0.57 16.63
C ARG A 116 11.25 -1.96 16.60
N CYS A 117 10.08 -2.10 15.95
CA CYS A 117 9.48 -3.42 15.74
C CYS A 117 10.45 -4.37 15.02
N SER A 118 11.01 -3.93 13.88
CA SER A 118 11.92 -4.74 13.06
C SER A 118 13.15 -5.20 13.85
N SER A 119 13.72 -4.33 14.68
CA SER A 119 14.85 -4.68 15.56
C SER A 119 14.45 -5.73 16.59
N GLU A 120 13.28 -5.63 17.23
CA GLU A 120 12.81 -6.65 18.17
C GLU A 120 12.55 -7.98 17.46
N LEU A 121 11.83 -7.97 16.34
CA LEU A 121 11.58 -9.16 15.53
C LEU A 121 12.87 -9.80 14.99
N SER A 122 13.94 -9.02 14.80
CA SER A 122 15.24 -9.55 14.37
C SER A 122 16.04 -10.22 15.48
N LYS A 123 15.72 -9.91 16.75
CA LYS A 123 16.31 -10.57 17.93
C LYS A 123 15.65 -11.92 18.21
N GLU A 124 14.43 -12.13 17.69
CA GLU A 124 13.74 -13.40 17.78
C GLU A 124 14.55 -14.50 17.10
N MET A 125 14.74 -15.60 17.82
CA MET A 125 15.69 -16.64 17.43
C MET A 125 15.14 -17.51 16.29
N LYS A 126 16.04 -18.07 15.49
CA LYS A 126 15.68 -19.13 14.54
C LYS A 126 15.01 -20.29 15.28
N GLY A 127 13.91 -20.82 14.74
CA GLY A 127 13.08 -21.82 15.41
C GLY A 127 12.03 -21.25 16.37
N SER A 128 12.02 -19.93 16.64
CA SER A 128 10.92 -19.28 17.36
C SER A 128 9.63 -19.33 16.55
N ILE A 129 8.50 -19.39 17.26
CA ILE A 129 7.16 -19.31 16.68
C ILE A 129 6.53 -18.00 17.13
N LEU A 130 6.07 -17.19 16.17
CA LEU A 130 5.37 -15.93 16.42
C LEU A 130 4.01 -15.95 15.75
N SER A 131 2.94 -15.83 16.52
CA SER A 131 1.58 -15.76 15.99
C SER A 131 0.99 -14.35 16.06
N PHE A 132 -0.04 -14.08 15.26
CA PHE A 132 -0.72 -12.80 15.33
C PHE A 132 -1.38 -12.56 16.68
N SER A 133 -1.95 -13.59 17.30
CA SER A 133 -2.50 -13.45 18.65
C SER A 133 -1.44 -13.07 19.68
N MET A 134 -0.20 -13.56 19.55
CA MET A 134 0.92 -13.17 20.42
C MET A 134 1.31 -11.70 20.24
N ILE A 135 1.43 -11.22 19.00
CA ILE A 135 1.71 -9.81 18.73
C ILE A 135 0.60 -8.92 19.27
N LYS A 136 -0.67 -9.32 19.10
CA LYS A 136 -1.82 -8.57 19.63
C LYS A 136 -1.83 -8.49 21.15
N ARG A 137 -1.27 -9.49 21.85
CA ARG A 137 -1.08 -9.49 23.32
C ARG A 137 0.17 -8.73 23.78
N GLY A 138 0.96 -8.17 22.85
CA GLY A 138 2.14 -7.38 23.18
C GLY A 138 3.39 -8.19 23.54
N VAL A 139 3.50 -9.45 23.07
CA VAL A 139 4.74 -10.25 23.24
C VAL A 139 5.96 -9.53 22.67
N VAL A 140 5.77 -8.77 21.59
CA VAL A 140 6.76 -7.85 21.04
C VAL A 140 6.23 -6.42 21.22
N PRO A 141 6.59 -5.72 22.32
CA PRO A 141 5.89 -4.52 22.77
C PRO A 141 5.87 -3.37 21.76
N ASN A 142 6.92 -3.25 20.93
CA ASN A 142 7.00 -2.20 19.92
C ASN A 142 6.43 -2.62 18.57
N CYS A 143 5.87 -3.82 18.46
CA CYS A 143 5.33 -4.32 17.21
C CYS A 143 3.80 -4.44 17.23
N LYS A 144 3.17 -3.76 16.28
CA LYS A 144 1.75 -3.94 15.94
C LYS A 144 1.62 -4.99 14.84
N VAL A 145 0.44 -5.59 14.71
CA VAL A 145 0.17 -6.61 13.68
C VAL A 145 0.52 -6.10 12.28
N LYS A 146 0.12 -4.88 11.91
CA LYS A 146 0.53 -4.29 10.61
C LYS A 146 2.04 -4.17 10.39
N HIS A 147 2.82 -3.95 11.46
CA HIS A 147 4.28 -3.87 11.37
C HIS A 147 4.88 -5.26 11.21
N LEU A 148 4.32 -6.27 11.89
CA LEU A 148 4.67 -7.66 11.67
C LEU A 148 4.38 -8.07 10.23
N MET A 149 3.20 -7.74 9.69
CA MET A 149 2.85 -8.03 8.30
C MET A 149 3.88 -7.44 7.34
N ARG A 150 4.18 -6.14 7.48
CA ARG A 150 5.22 -5.47 6.69
C ARG A 150 6.59 -6.14 6.81
N TYR A 151 6.99 -6.56 8.01
CA TYR A 151 8.25 -7.26 8.24
C TYR A 151 8.31 -8.61 7.53
N ILE A 152 7.26 -9.41 7.66
CA ILE A 152 7.16 -10.72 7.02
C ILE A 152 7.22 -10.57 5.51
N MET A 153 6.47 -9.61 4.95
CA MET A 153 6.44 -9.34 3.51
C MET A 153 7.79 -8.90 2.96
N MET A 154 8.49 -8.01 3.66
CA MET A 154 9.83 -7.55 3.23
C MET A 154 10.90 -8.64 3.29
N ARG A 155 10.75 -9.62 4.18
CA ARG A 155 11.70 -10.74 4.31
C ARG A 155 11.30 -11.97 3.52
N GLU A 156 10.23 -11.89 2.74
CA GLU A 156 9.66 -13.04 2.01
C GLU A 156 9.47 -14.26 2.94
N SER A 157 9.11 -13.98 4.21
CA SER A 157 9.01 -15.03 5.22
C SER A 157 7.69 -15.78 5.09
N LEU A 158 7.75 -17.09 5.23
CA LEU A 158 6.56 -17.93 5.16
C LEU A 158 5.71 -17.78 6.42
N ILE A 159 4.41 -17.58 6.23
CA ILE A 159 3.40 -17.62 7.29
C ILE A 159 2.57 -18.89 7.09
N VAL A 160 2.30 -19.58 8.19
CA VAL A 160 1.48 -20.81 8.22
C VAL A 160 0.16 -20.56 8.92
N GLN A 161 -0.81 -21.46 8.74
CA GLN A 161 -2.15 -21.30 9.35
C GLN A 161 -2.20 -21.85 10.78
N SER A 162 -1.35 -22.83 11.11
CA SER A 162 -1.37 -23.50 12.40
C SER A 162 0.02 -23.71 13.00
N LEU A 163 0.09 -23.78 14.33
CA LEU A 163 1.33 -24.08 15.06
C LEU A 163 1.93 -25.45 14.66
N SER A 164 1.10 -26.41 14.26
CA SER A 164 1.54 -27.73 13.80
C SER A 164 2.43 -27.66 12.57
N GLU A 165 2.20 -26.69 11.68
CA GLU A 165 3.00 -26.50 10.45
C GLU A 165 4.39 -25.91 10.73
N CYS A 166 4.64 -25.41 11.94
CA CYS A 166 5.97 -24.98 12.39
C CYS A 166 6.85 -26.14 12.84
N LYS A 167 6.30 -27.35 13.05
CA LYS A 167 7.08 -28.50 13.54
C LYS A 167 8.24 -28.82 12.59
N GLY A 168 9.45 -28.89 13.14
CA GLY A 168 10.67 -29.20 12.40
C GLY A 168 11.32 -28.01 11.68
N ARG A 169 10.67 -26.83 11.65
CA ARG A 169 11.28 -25.62 11.10
C ARG A 169 12.18 -24.98 12.15
N THR A 170 13.49 -25.09 11.93
CA THR A 170 14.50 -24.52 12.85
C THR A 170 15.39 -23.48 12.20
N ASP A 171 15.33 -23.33 10.87
CA ASP A 171 16.24 -22.45 10.11
C ASP A 171 15.79 -20.98 10.09
N SER A 172 14.53 -20.72 10.44
CA SER A 172 13.90 -19.40 10.42
C SER A 172 12.84 -19.26 11.52
N VAL A 173 12.37 -18.03 11.74
CA VAL A 173 11.19 -17.76 12.59
C VAL A 173 9.95 -18.27 11.85
N CYS A 174 9.09 -19.02 12.54
CA CYS A 174 7.82 -19.47 11.99
C CYS A 174 6.70 -18.49 12.35
N PHE A 175 6.10 -17.84 11.36
CA PHE A 175 4.99 -16.92 11.57
C PHE A 175 3.65 -17.64 11.42
N VAL A 176 2.69 -17.40 12.31
CA VAL A 176 1.40 -18.12 12.32
C VAL A 176 0.22 -17.16 12.28
N ALA A 177 -0.63 -17.33 11.25
CA ALA A 177 -1.90 -16.63 11.11
C ALA A 177 -3.01 -17.36 11.89
N ASP A 178 -2.87 -17.39 13.22
CA ASP A 178 -3.72 -18.19 14.13
C ASP A 178 -5.10 -17.59 14.41
N ILE A 179 -5.32 -16.32 14.06
CA ILE A 179 -6.58 -15.61 14.24
C ILE A 179 -6.90 -14.73 13.02
N PRO A 180 -8.19 -14.49 12.72
CA PRO A 180 -8.59 -13.38 11.85
C PRO A 180 -8.18 -12.03 12.44
N LEU A 181 -7.85 -11.08 11.57
CA LEU A 181 -7.38 -9.75 11.96
C LEU A 181 -8.48 -8.71 11.74
N ALA A 182 -8.69 -7.82 12.70
CA ALA A 182 -9.60 -6.70 12.50
C ALA A 182 -8.92 -5.63 11.66
N ALA A 183 -9.70 -4.83 10.92
CA ALA A 183 -9.19 -3.74 10.11
C ALA A 183 -8.29 -2.76 10.89
N ALA A 184 -8.67 -2.43 12.13
CA ALA A 184 -7.91 -1.53 13.01
C ALA A 184 -6.49 -2.04 13.34
N ASP A 185 -6.27 -3.36 13.24
CA ASP A 185 -4.97 -3.98 13.52
C ASP A 185 -4.01 -3.89 12.33
N ILE A 186 -4.54 -3.69 11.11
CA ILE A 186 -3.80 -3.88 9.86
C ILE A 186 -3.81 -2.66 8.92
N LEU A 187 -4.95 -2.01 8.72
CA LEU A 187 -5.10 -0.97 7.72
C LEU A 187 -4.54 0.37 8.22
N ASP A 188 -4.02 1.16 7.30
CA ASP A 188 -3.67 2.55 7.57
C ASP A 188 -4.86 3.50 7.38
N SER A 189 -5.85 3.10 6.57
CA SER A 189 -7.13 3.79 6.36
C SER A 189 -8.25 2.79 6.11
N TYR A 190 -9.47 3.12 6.54
CA TYR A 190 -10.67 2.33 6.23
C TYR A 190 -11.27 2.66 4.85
N GLU A 191 -10.70 3.64 4.15
CA GLU A 191 -11.11 3.96 2.78
C GLU A 191 -10.19 3.24 1.78
N PRO A 192 -10.74 2.40 0.89
CA PRO A 192 -9.93 1.80 -0.16
C PRO A 192 -9.50 2.87 -1.17
N LEU A 193 -8.28 2.76 -1.68
CA LEU A 193 -7.73 3.65 -2.70
C LEU A 193 -8.39 3.39 -4.07
N ALA A 194 -8.67 2.12 -4.36
CA ALA A 194 -9.32 1.66 -5.58
C ALA A 194 -10.26 0.49 -5.26
N MET A 195 -11.32 0.32 -6.05
CA MET A 195 -12.26 -0.80 -5.91
C MET A 195 -12.68 -1.29 -7.29
N ALA A 196 -12.64 -2.60 -7.51
CA ALA A 196 -13.02 -3.18 -8.79
C ALA A 196 -13.56 -4.58 -8.64
N LYS A 197 -14.42 -4.99 -9.58
CA LYS A 197 -14.88 -6.36 -9.67
C LYS A 197 -14.02 -7.12 -10.67
N ILE A 198 -13.32 -8.15 -10.21
CA ILE A 198 -12.44 -8.99 -11.03
C ILE A 198 -12.90 -10.43 -10.89
N ASN A 199 -13.21 -11.09 -12.01
CA ASN A 199 -13.73 -12.47 -12.02
C ASN A 199 -14.90 -12.67 -11.05
N GLN A 200 -15.85 -11.72 -11.04
CA GLN A 200 -17.00 -11.66 -10.13
C GLN A 200 -16.70 -11.44 -8.64
N ALA A 201 -15.42 -11.43 -8.23
CA ALA A 201 -15.03 -11.12 -6.86
C ALA A 201 -14.81 -9.61 -6.68
N ASN A 202 -15.28 -9.07 -5.56
CA ASN A 202 -14.99 -7.69 -5.18
C ASN A 202 -13.55 -7.59 -4.68
N THR A 203 -12.77 -6.69 -5.27
CA THR A 203 -11.37 -6.47 -4.94
C THR A 203 -11.13 -5.01 -4.59
N TYR A 204 -10.18 -4.76 -3.68
CA TYR A 204 -9.93 -3.42 -3.17
C TYR A 204 -8.43 -3.20 -3.00
N LEU A 205 -7.95 -2.02 -3.40
CA LEU A 205 -6.60 -1.57 -3.11
C LEU A 205 -6.60 -0.82 -1.78
N VAL A 206 -5.83 -1.29 -0.81
CA VAL A 206 -5.70 -0.69 0.53
C VAL A 206 -4.24 -0.42 0.85
N SER A 207 -3.98 0.30 1.94
CA SER A 207 -2.63 0.49 2.47
C SER A 207 -2.47 -0.22 3.82
N ILE A 208 -1.45 -1.06 3.92
CA ILE A 208 -1.07 -1.80 5.13
C ILE A 208 0.36 -1.42 5.48
N ALA A 209 0.53 -0.72 6.60
CA ALA A 209 1.83 -0.23 7.04
C ALA A 209 2.64 0.43 5.91
N ARG A 210 1.98 1.28 5.12
CA ARG A 210 2.49 2.06 3.98
C ARG A 210 2.75 1.28 2.69
N GLN A 211 2.47 -0.02 2.66
CA GLN A 211 2.53 -0.80 1.42
C GLN A 211 1.14 -0.94 0.83
N LEU A 212 1.03 -0.74 -0.48
CA LEU A 212 -0.21 -0.96 -1.19
C LEU A 212 -0.46 -2.47 -1.30
N GLN A 213 -1.69 -2.88 -1.05
CA GLN A 213 -2.10 -4.28 -1.06
C GLN A 213 -3.48 -4.42 -1.69
N ILE A 214 -3.65 -5.42 -2.54
CA ILE A 214 -4.95 -5.82 -3.09
C ILE A 214 -5.54 -6.87 -2.15
N ILE A 215 -6.72 -6.56 -1.61
CA ILE A 215 -7.54 -7.48 -0.80
C ILE A 215 -8.75 -7.94 -1.61
N ILE A 216 -9.25 -9.14 -1.33
CA ILE A 216 -10.38 -9.73 -2.05
C ILE A 216 -11.47 -10.10 -1.05
N SER A 217 -12.72 -9.72 -1.32
CA SER A 217 -13.88 -10.15 -0.52
C SER A 217 -14.04 -11.67 -0.61
N SER A 218 -14.28 -12.34 0.51
CA SER A 218 -14.56 -13.79 0.52
C SER A 218 -15.98 -14.13 0.08
N GLY A 219 -16.83 -13.13 -0.18
CA GLY A 219 -18.26 -13.29 -0.43
C GLY A 219 -19.11 -13.45 0.84
N SER A 220 -18.47 -13.56 2.01
CA SER A 220 -19.13 -13.45 3.31
C SER A 220 -19.11 -12.01 3.80
N ASP A 221 -20.09 -11.63 4.62
CA ASP A 221 -20.22 -10.26 5.14
C ASP A 221 -18.93 -9.81 5.84
N ASN A 222 -18.33 -8.74 5.29
CA ASN A 222 -17.14 -8.07 5.80
C ASN A 222 -15.91 -8.98 6.02
N GLU A 223 -15.83 -10.12 5.31
CA GLU A 223 -14.64 -10.97 5.35
C GLU A 223 -13.79 -10.80 4.09
N TYR A 224 -12.48 -10.64 4.30
CA TYR A 224 -11.52 -10.33 3.24
C TYR A 224 -10.27 -11.20 3.34
N PHE A 225 -9.71 -11.51 2.19
CA PHE A 225 -8.43 -12.20 2.07
C PHE A 225 -7.30 -11.22 1.78
N ILE A 226 -6.19 -11.42 2.49
CA ILE A 226 -4.90 -10.80 2.19
C ILE A 226 -3.98 -11.91 1.69
N PHE A 227 -3.43 -11.73 0.51
CA PHE A 227 -2.50 -12.68 -0.09
C PHE A 227 -1.08 -12.37 0.35
N ALA A 228 -0.41 -13.34 0.96
CA ALA A 228 0.96 -13.18 1.45
C ALA A 228 1.89 -14.34 1.02
N ARG A 229 1.58 -15.05 -0.08
CA ARG A 229 2.40 -16.17 -0.61
C ARG A 229 3.68 -15.68 -1.32
N ASP A 230 4.56 -16.62 -1.70
CA ASP A 230 5.95 -16.62 -2.26
C ASP A 230 6.37 -15.52 -3.27
N ARG A 231 5.50 -14.59 -3.61
CA ARG A 231 5.83 -13.29 -4.20
C ARG A 231 5.03 -12.25 -3.45
N HIS A 232 5.72 -11.37 -2.73
CA HIS A 232 5.19 -10.07 -2.35
C HIS A 232 4.35 -9.53 -3.51
N GLN A 233 3.12 -9.05 -3.25
CA GLN A 233 2.38 -8.30 -4.27
C GLN A 233 3.27 -7.17 -4.73
N SER A 234 3.83 -7.30 -5.92
CA SER A 234 4.84 -6.37 -6.41
C SER A 234 4.16 -5.08 -6.83
N ASP A 235 4.90 -3.98 -6.85
CA ASP A 235 4.38 -2.73 -7.39
C ASP A 235 3.91 -2.90 -8.85
N THR A 236 4.48 -3.85 -9.60
CA THR A 236 4.01 -4.28 -10.93
C THR A 236 2.61 -4.90 -10.88
N ASP A 237 2.32 -5.75 -9.89
CA ASP A 237 0.98 -6.34 -9.72
C ASP A 237 -0.05 -5.26 -9.38
N ILE A 238 0.32 -4.30 -8.53
CA ILE A 238 -0.51 -3.14 -8.21
C ILE A 238 -0.74 -2.28 -9.47
N PHE A 239 0.30 -2.03 -10.26
CA PHE A 239 0.19 -1.28 -11.51
C PHE A 239 -0.75 -1.99 -12.50
N HIS A 240 -0.60 -3.29 -12.68
CA HIS A 240 -1.46 -4.08 -13.56
C HIS A 240 -2.91 -4.08 -13.08
N TYR A 241 -3.13 -4.22 -11.76
CA TYR A 241 -4.46 -4.10 -11.18
C TYR A 241 -5.11 -2.77 -11.53
N LEU A 242 -4.40 -1.65 -11.37
CA LEU A 242 -4.93 -0.33 -11.75
C LEU A 242 -5.18 -0.23 -13.25
N ALA A 243 -4.23 -0.69 -14.08
CA ALA A 243 -4.34 -0.65 -15.54
C ALA A 243 -5.50 -1.48 -16.10
N MET A 244 -5.78 -2.65 -15.53
CA MET A 244 -6.96 -3.45 -15.88
C MET A 244 -8.26 -2.70 -15.55
N ASN A 245 -8.24 -1.88 -14.50
CA ASN A 245 -9.41 -1.16 -14.02
C ASN A 245 -9.62 0.22 -14.66
N ASP A 246 -8.69 0.72 -15.48
CA ASP A 246 -8.89 1.97 -16.21
C ASP A 246 -10.11 1.91 -17.15
N PHE A 247 -10.41 0.72 -17.66
CA PHE A 247 -11.48 0.49 -18.63
C PHE A 247 -12.57 -0.45 -18.09
N ASN A 248 -12.49 -0.82 -16.81
CA ASN A 248 -13.47 -1.68 -16.19
C ASN A 248 -14.61 -0.82 -15.62
N GLU A 249 -15.80 -0.97 -16.18
CA GLU A 249 -17.00 -0.27 -15.72
C GLU A 249 -17.70 -1.02 -14.57
N ASP A 250 -17.33 -2.29 -14.32
CA ASP A 250 -17.89 -3.08 -13.23
C ASP A 250 -17.30 -2.62 -11.88
N SER A 251 -18.05 -1.75 -11.20
CA SER A 251 -17.74 -1.33 -9.84
C SER A 251 -17.93 -2.49 -8.87
N ALA A 252 -16.95 -2.69 -8.00
CA ALA A 252 -17.15 -3.48 -6.78
C ALA A 252 -18.21 -2.81 -5.88
N ASP A 253 -18.82 -3.62 -5.03
CA ASP A 253 -19.68 -3.13 -3.95
C ASP A 253 -18.88 -2.27 -2.98
N LEU A 254 -19.51 -1.28 -2.36
CA LEU A 254 -18.84 -0.43 -1.37
C LEU A 254 -18.56 -1.27 -0.11
N PRO A 255 -17.30 -1.40 0.35
CA PRO A 255 -16.98 -2.21 1.52
C PRO A 255 -17.21 -1.42 2.81
N ASP A 256 -17.61 -2.10 3.89
CA ASP A 256 -17.48 -1.58 5.24
C ASP A 256 -16.18 -2.11 5.88
N LEU A 257 -15.06 -1.46 5.55
CA LEU A 257 -13.76 -1.85 6.07
C LEU A 257 -13.62 -1.60 7.58
N LYS A 258 -14.53 -0.87 8.25
CA LYS A 258 -14.45 -0.73 9.73
C LYS A 258 -14.81 -2.02 10.43
N LEU A 259 -15.72 -2.79 9.86
CA LEU A 259 -16.17 -4.08 10.35
C LEU A 259 -15.40 -5.26 9.74
N ALA A 260 -14.39 -4.98 8.92
CA ALA A 260 -13.68 -6.00 8.18
C ALA A 260 -12.88 -6.96 9.08
N SER A 261 -13.04 -8.24 8.79
CA SER A 261 -12.26 -9.36 9.30
C SER A 261 -11.38 -9.91 8.19
N PHE A 262 -10.07 -9.95 8.43
CA PHE A 262 -9.09 -10.35 7.44
C PHE A 262 -8.53 -11.72 7.76
N LYS A 263 -8.68 -12.63 6.81
CA LYS A 263 -7.99 -13.91 6.81
C LYS A 263 -6.75 -13.78 5.93
N ILE A 264 -5.60 -14.17 6.45
CA ILE A 264 -4.41 -14.21 5.61
C ILE A 264 -4.41 -15.54 4.88
N PHE A 265 -4.50 -15.46 3.55
CA PHE A 265 -4.59 -16.62 2.69
C PHE A 265 -3.24 -16.92 2.06
N PHE A 266 -2.86 -18.19 2.15
CA PHE A 266 -1.70 -18.77 1.49
C PHE A 266 -2.24 -19.91 0.66
N HIS A 267 -2.12 -19.81 -0.66
CA HIS A 267 -2.35 -20.99 -1.48
C HIS A 267 -1.29 -22.03 -1.09
N SER A 268 -1.63 -23.33 -1.10
CA SER A 268 -0.70 -24.45 -0.89
C SER A 268 -0.12 -24.94 -2.20
#